data_AF-A0A378T579-F1
#
_entry.id   AF-A0A378T579-F1
#
_cell.length_a   1.000
_cell.length_b   1.000
_cell.length_c   1.000
_cell.angle_alpha   90.00
_cell.angle_beta   90.00
_cell.angle_gamma   90.00
#
_symmetry.space_group_name_H-M   'P 1'
#
loop_
_entity.id
_entity.type
_entity.pdbx_description
1 polymer ?
#
loop_
_entity_poly.entity_id
_entity_poly.type
_entity_poly.pdbx_seq_one_letter_code
_entity_poly.pdbx_strand_id
1 'polypeptide(L)'
;MKIEYILLGLLLLSFVNDIFQKRKYQKLWQAVDKTKYVNRYREIIAQTKDQTQAIKQLRQEFDELGLLQAVEISQLAHQDKS
;
A
#
# COMPACT_ATOMS: atom_id res chain seq x y z
N MET A 1 -39.74 1.44 10.33
CA MET A 1 -39.78 2.83 9.82
C MET A 1 -38.64 3.69 10.39
N LYS A 2 -38.75 4.38 11.54
CA LYS A 2 -37.71 5.35 11.99
C LYS A 2 -36.31 4.76 12.25
N ILE A 3 -36.23 3.55 12.80
CA ILE A 3 -34.94 2.89 13.13
C ILE A 3 -34.19 2.44 11.88
N GLU A 4 -34.90 2.03 10.83
CA GLU A 4 -34.29 1.58 9.56
C GLU A 4 -33.56 2.73 8.85
N TYR A 5 -34.12 3.95 8.89
CA TYR A 5 -33.46 5.14 8.35
C TYR A 5 -32.21 5.54 9.15
N ILE A 6 -32.21 5.34 10.48
CA ILE A 6 -31.05 5.59 11.33
C ILE A 6 -29.93 4.58 11.00
N LEU A 7 -30.28 3.30 10.84
CA LEU A 7 -29.32 2.26 10.45
C LEU A 7 -28.75 2.52 9.05
N LEU A 8 -29.60 2.91 8.09
CA LEU A 8 -29.17 3.33 6.74
C LEU A 8 -28.21 4.52 6.80
N GLY A 9 -28.50 5.52 7.63
CA GLY A 9 -27.62 6.68 7.84
C GLY A 9 -26.24 6.28 8.38
N LEU A 10 -26.18 5.39 9.37
CA LEU A 10 -24.93 4.87 9.93
C LEU A 10 -24.13 4.03 8.93
N LEU A 11 -24.83 3.25 8.09
CA LEU A 11 -24.21 2.41 7.06
C LEU A 11 -23.58 3.29 5.96
N LEU A 12 -24.30 4.32 5.51
CA LEU A 12 -23.79 5.30 4.56
C LEU A 12 -22.60 6.09 5.12
N LEU A 13 -22.67 6.54 6.38
CA LEU A 13 -21.56 7.21 7.05
C LEU A 13 -20.32 6.32 7.15
N SER A 14 -20.50 5.04 7.48
CA SER A 14 -19.41 4.07 7.55
C SER A 14 -18.75 3.87 6.18
N PHE A 15 -19.54 3.80 5.12
CA PHE A 15 -19.05 3.65 3.75
C PHE A 15 -18.26 4.88 3.28
N VAL A 16 -18.79 6.08 3.54
CA VAL A 16 -18.09 7.35 3.22
C VAL A 16 -16.80 7.46 4.01
N ASN A 17 -16.80 7.08 5.29
CA ASN A 17 -15.61 7.09 6.12
C ASN A 17 -14.54 6.13 5.60
N ASP A 18 -14.92 4.91 5.21
CA ASP A 18 -13.98 3.93 4.62
C ASP A 18 -13.29 4.48 3.35
N ILE A 19 -14.06 5.10 2.45
CA ILE A 19 -13.52 5.72 1.23
C ILE A 19 -12.58 6.88 1.58
N PHE A 20 -12.98 7.73 2.52
CA PHE A 20 -12.18 8.88 2.91
C PHE A 20 -10.85 8.46 3.55
N GLN A 21 -10.87 7.43 4.39
CA GLN A 21 -9.68 6.87 5.01
C GLN A 21 -8.75 6.23 3.97
N LYS A 22 -9.27 5.49 2.99
CA LYS A 22 -8.47 4.97 1.86
C LYS A 22 -7.75 6.08 1.10
N ARG A 23 -8.45 7.18 0.79
CA ARG A 23 -7.85 8.34 0.11
C ARG A 23 -6.78 9.02 0.96
N LYS A 24 -7.02 9.17 2.27
CA LYS A 24 -6.05 9.75 3.20
C LYS A 24 -4.79 8.89 3.29
N TYR A 25 -4.95 7.57 3.38
CA TYR A 25 -3.85 6.62 3.40
C TYR A 25 -3.00 6.70 2.11
N GLN A 26 -3.65 6.78 0.94
CA GLN A 26 -2.94 6.98 -0.33
C GLN A 26 -2.14 8.28 -0.38
N LYS A 27 -2.71 9.39 0.11
CA LYS A 27 -1.97 10.66 0.20
C LYS A 27 -0.77 10.59 1.13
N LEU A 28 -0.92 9.91 2.27
CA LEU A 28 0.18 9.69 3.20
C LEU A 28 1.27 8.84 2.54
N TRP A 29 0.92 7.76 1.85
CA TRP A 29 1.87 6.94 1.10
C TRP A 29 2.67 7.72 0.06
N GLN A 30 2.03 8.67 -0.64
CA GLN A 30 2.73 9.55 -1.58
C GLN A 30 3.74 10.48 -0.91
N ALA A 31 3.50 10.85 0.34
CA ALA A 31 4.38 11.74 1.11
C ALA A 31 5.46 10.99 1.92
N VAL A 32 5.35 9.66 2.06
CA VAL A 32 6.34 8.84 2.76
C VAL A 32 7.61 8.75 1.94
N ASP A 33 8.76 8.86 2.61
CA ASP A 33 10.05 8.55 2.02
C ASP A 33 10.13 7.06 1.66
N LYS A 34 10.22 6.79 0.35
CA LYS A 34 10.24 5.44 -0.21
C LYS A 34 11.63 4.81 -0.26
N THR A 35 12.68 5.58 0.06
CA THR A 35 14.08 5.17 -0.08
C THR A 35 14.39 3.89 0.72
N LYS A 36 13.85 3.78 1.95
CA LYS A 36 14.01 2.58 2.79
C LYS A 36 13.48 1.33 2.09
N TYR A 37 12.27 1.40 1.55
CA TYR A 37 11.61 0.27 0.90
C TYR A 37 12.28 -0.09 -0.43
N VAL A 38 12.69 0.92 -1.21
CA VAL A 38 13.44 0.73 -2.47
C VAL A 38 14.77 0.03 -2.22
N ASN A 39 15.56 0.49 -1.24
CA ASN A 39 16.84 -0.12 -0.92
C ASN A 39 16.66 -1.56 -0.45
N ARG A 40 15.66 -1.82 0.40
CA ARG A 40 15.40 -3.18 0.85
C ARG A 40 14.93 -4.09 -0.28
N TYR A 41 14.06 -3.60 -1.16
CA TYR A 41 13.67 -4.35 -2.36
C TYR A 41 14.87 -4.69 -3.25
N ARG A 42 15.83 -3.75 -3.41
CA ARG A 42 17.07 -3.99 -4.17
C ARG A 42 17.94 -5.09 -3.56
N GLU A 43 18.05 -5.14 -2.24
CA GLU A 43 18.76 -6.21 -1.54
C GLU A 43 18.09 -7.57 -1.79
N ILE A 44 16.76 -7.62 -1.67
CA ILE A 44 16.00 -8.86 -1.85
C ILE A 44 16.11 -9.35 -3.29
N ILE A 45 15.86 -8.49 -4.28
CA ILE A 45 15.90 -8.89 -5.70
C ILE A 45 17.31 -9.30 -6.16
N ALA A 46 18.36 -8.77 -5.53
CA ALA A 46 19.73 -9.21 -5.78
C ALA A 46 19.98 -10.65 -5.31
N GLN A 47 19.26 -11.11 -4.28
CA GLN A 47 19.38 -12.45 -3.72
C GLN A 47 18.48 -13.47 -4.43
N THR A 48 17.19 -13.16 -4.59
CA THR A 48 16.20 -14.09 -5.15
C THR A 48 16.14 -14.07 -6.67
N LYS A 49 16.51 -12.96 -7.31
CA LYS A 49 16.41 -12.73 -8.78
C LYS A 49 15.01 -12.89 -9.37
N ASP A 50 13.99 -13.08 -8.53
CA ASP A 50 12.57 -13.19 -8.91
C ASP A 50 11.79 -12.01 -8.31
N GLN A 51 11.17 -11.21 -9.17
CA GLN A 51 10.42 -10.01 -8.77
C GLN A 51 9.19 -10.34 -7.93
N THR A 52 8.49 -11.43 -8.23
CA THR A 52 7.28 -11.83 -7.49
C THR A 52 7.63 -12.27 -6.08
N GLN A 53 8.70 -13.06 -5.94
CA GLN A 53 9.20 -13.48 -4.64
C GLN A 53 9.75 -12.29 -3.86
N ALA A 54 10.46 -11.36 -4.51
CA ALA A 54 10.97 -10.16 -3.87
C ALA A 54 9.84 -9.24 -3.36
N ILE A 55 8.78 -9.05 -4.14
CA ILE A 55 7.58 -8.30 -3.71
C ILE A 55 6.90 -9.00 -2.53
N LYS A 56 6.76 -10.33 -2.59
CA LYS A 56 6.15 -11.10 -1.51
C LYS A 56 6.95 -10.97 -0.22
N GLN A 57 8.27 -11.11 -0.28
CA GLN A 57 9.14 -10.97 0.87
C GLN A 57 9.16 -9.54 1.41
N LEU A 58 9.20 -8.53 0.55
CA LEU A 58 9.10 -7.13 0.95
C LEU A 58 7.81 -6.86 1.75
N ARG A 59 6.69 -7.44 1.33
CA ARG A 59 5.40 -7.34 2.05
C ARG A 59 5.36 -8.13 3.35
N GLN A 60 6.14 -9.21 3.47
CA GLN A 60 6.26 -9.95 4.73
C GLN A 60 7.15 -9.21 5.74
N GLU A 61 8.13 -8.44 5.26
CA GLU A 61 8.99 -7.62 6.13
C GLU A 61 8.33 -6.30 6.52
N PHE A 62 7.44 -5.78 5.67
CA PHE A 62 6.70 -4.54 5.91
C PHE A 62 5.19 -4.79 5.75
N ASP A 63 4.55 -5.21 6.84
CA ASP A 63 3.11 -5.49 6.87
C ASP A 63 2.25 -4.26 6.55
N GLU A 64 2.79 -3.06 6.72
CA GLU A 64 2.13 -1.83 6.29
C GLU A 64 2.05 -1.68 4.77
N LEU A 65 2.87 -2.42 4.00
CA LEU A 65 2.85 -2.36 2.55
C LEU A 65 1.75 -3.25 1.98
N GLY A 66 0.71 -2.59 1.46
CA GLY A 66 -0.22 -3.24 0.55
C GLY A 66 0.47 -3.68 -0.76
N LEU A 67 -0.23 -4.51 -1.53
CA LEU A 67 0.29 -5.05 -2.79
C LEU A 67 0.68 -3.95 -3.78
N LEU A 68 -0.18 -2.93 -3.92
CA LEU A 68 0.06 -1.82 -4.85
C LEU A 68 1.30 -1.02 -4.47
N GLN A 69 1.51 -0.76 -3.18
CA GLN A 69 2.67 -0.05 -2.66
C GLN A 69 3.95 -0.84 -2.93
N ALA A 70 3.96 -2.15 -2.67
CA ALA A 70 5.13 -2.99 -2.92
C ALA A 70 5.49 -3.10 -4.42
N VAL A 71 4.48 -3.12 -5.30
CA VAL A 71 4.69 -3.07 -6.76
C VAL A 71 5.29 -1.72 -7.17
N GLU A 72 4.78 -0.60 -6.64
CA GLU A 72 5.32 0.73 -6.91
C GLU A 72 6.80 0.84 -6.49
N ILE A 73 7.16 0.31 -5.32
CA ILE A 73 8.55 0.22 -4.86
C ILE A 73 9.40 -0.58 -5.84
N SER A 74 8.90 -1.70 -6.34
CA SER A 74 9.63 -2.50 -7.34
C SER A 74 9.90 -1.69 -8.61
N GLN A 75 8.93 -0.89 -9.09
CA GLN A 75 9.09 -0.06 -10.28
C GLN A 75 10.11 1.06 -10.06
N LEU A 76 10.01 1.77 -8.93
CA LEU A 76 10.95 2.82 -8.55
C LEU A 76 12.39 2.29 -8.46
N ALA A 77 12.56 1.10 -7.89
CA ALA A 77 13.88 0.46 -7.77
C ALA A 77 14.54 0.15 -9.13
N HIS A 78 13.74 -0.12 -10.17
CA HIS A 78 14.22 -0.38 -11.53
C HIS A 78 14.45 0.91 -12.33
N GLN A 79 13.65 1.95 -12.12
CA GLN A 79 13.79 3.24 -12.83
C GLN A 79 15.06 4.00 -12.44
N ASP A 80 15.45 3.95 -11.17
CA ASP A 80 16.63 4.64 -10.63
C ASP A 80 17.98 3.98 -11.06
N LYS A 81 17.94 2.91 -11.87
CA LYS A 81 19.10 2.33 -12.56
C LYS A 81 19.31 2.83 -14.01
N SER A 82 18.40 3.63 -14.57
CA SER A 82 18.55 4.26 -15.89
C SER A 82 19.19 5.64 -15.79
#